data_AF-A0A2T2XDU2-F1
#
_entry.id   AF-A0A2T2XDU2-F1
#
_cell.length_a   1.000
_cell.length_b   1.000
_cell.length_c   1.000
_cell.angle_alpha   90.00
_cell.angle_beta   90.00
_cell.angle_gamma   90.00
#
_symmetry.space_group_name_H-M   'P 1'
#
loop_
_entity.id
_entity.type
_entity.pdbx_description
1 polymer ?
#
loop_
_entity_poly.entity_id
_entity_poly.type
_entity_poly.pdbx_seq_one_letter_code
_entity_poly.pdbx_strand_id
1 'polypeptide(L)'
;MLNDYFNLEEFIPNNTMKTILDIGANVGMYSLVCTTLAPNVQIHAFEPLPIVFEKLRQNIEYHKSSSINPVPTALSDRFGTDVFEVIFGGTQSSHYPELLDSASSEKIAVKLDTLDNYIERNQIRH
;
A
#
# COMPACT_ATOMS: atom_id res chain seq x y z
N MET A 1 5.17 -7.64 -13.17
CA MET A 1 4.68 -8.10 -11.84
C MET A 1 5.77 -8.77 -11.01
N LEU A 2 6.47 -9.82 -11.45
CA LEU A 2 7.64 -10.34 -10.71
C LEU A 2 8.93 -9.54 -10.98
N ASN A 3 9.14 -9.07 -12.22
CA ASN A 3 10.33 -8.29 -12.62
C ASN A 3 10.51 -6.97 -11.87
N ASP A 4 9.43 -6.36 -11.38
CA ASP A 4 9.47 -5.06 -10.70
C ASP A 4 10.02 -5.18 -9.25
N TYR A 5 9.87 -6.35 -8.61
CA TYR A 5 10.49 -6.61 -7.30
C TYR A 5 12.02 -6.77 -7.40
N PHE A 6 12.53 -7.26 -8.53
CA PHE A 6 13.96 -7.57 -8.70
C PHE A 6 14.84 -6.33 -8.85
N ASN A 7 14.27 -5.17 -9.22
CA ASN A 7 15.05 -3.94 -9.41
C ASN A 7 15.01 -3.00 -8.20
N LEU A 8 14.33 -3.36 -7.10
CA LEU A 8 14.25 -2.51 -5.90
C LEU A 8 15.64 -2.18 -5.33
N GLU A 9 16.61 -3.08 -5.47
CA GLU A 9 18.01 -2.84 -5.06
C GLU A 9 18.67 -1.68 -5.82
N GLU A 10 18.26 -1.40 -7.06
CA GLU A 10 18.77 -0.27 -7.84
C GLU A 10 18.23 1.08 -7.32
N PHE A 11 17.00 1.08 -6.78
CA PHE A 11 16.30 2.28 -6.33
C PHE A 11 16.37 2.52 -4.82
N ILE A 12 16.75 1.51 -4.04
CA ILE A 12 16.96 1.59 -2.59
C ILE A 12 18.46 1.52 -2.31
N PRO A 13 19.21 2.62 -2.55
CA PRO A 13 20.63 2.65 -2.24
C PRO A 13 20.83 2.49 -0.73
N ASN A 14 21.49 1.38 -0.36
CA ASN A 14 21.99 1.00 0.96
C ASN A 14 21.88 2.05 2.09
N ASN A 15 21.29 1.64 3.23
CA ASN A 15 21.36 2.24 4.59
C ASN A 15 21.11 3.75 4.77
N THR A 16 20.87 4.52 3.71
CA THR A 16 20.63 5.97 3.75
C THR A 16 19.16 6.33 3.63
N MET A 17 18.36 5.44 3.05
CA MET A 17 16.91 5.61 2.93
C MET A 17 16.25 5.52 4.31
N LYS A 18 15.61 6.61 4.73
CA LYS A 18 14.97 6.73 6.05
C LYS A 18 13.47 6.49 5.99
N THR A 19 12.84 6.83 4.88
CA THR A 19 11.39 6.76 4.73
C THR A 19 10.99 6.25 3.35
N ILE A 20 10.02 5.34 3.31
CA ILE A 20 9.33 4.88 2.09
C ILE A 20 7.83 5.11 2.28
N LEU A 21 7.18 5.58 1.23
CA LEU A 21 5.72 5.64 1.14
C LEU A 21 5.27 4.63 0.09
N ASP A 22 4.64 3.55 0.53
CA ASP A 22 4.13 2.48 -0.34
C ASP A 22 2.64 2.73 -0.59
N ILE A 23 2.30 3.27 -1.77
CA ILE A 23 0.95 3.73 -2.11
C ILE A 23 0.20 2.65 -2.85
N GLY A 24 -0.88 2.13 -2.28
CA GLY A 24 -1.55 0.93 -2.79
C GLY A 24 -0.78 -0.33 -2.40
N ALA A 25 -0.37 -0.41 -1.14
CA ALA A 25 0.51 -1.45 -0.60
C ALA A 25 -0.06 -2.86 -0.73
N ASN A 26 -1.37 -3.02 -1.00
CA ASN A 26 -2.05 -4.30 -1.11
C ASN A 26 -1.78 -5.14 0.15
N VAL A 27 -1.34 -6.39 0.01
CA VAL A 27 -0.97 -7.25 1.14
C VAL A 27 0.47 -7.01 1.65
N GLY A 28 1.17 -5.98 1.19
CA GLY A 28 2.41 -5.48 1.80
C GLY A 28 3.71 -6.11 1.31
N MET A 29 3.71 -6.84 0.19
CA MET A 29 4.91 -7.54 -0.28
C MET A 29 6.07 -6.59 -0.60
N TYR A 30 5.79 -5.44 -1.22
CA TYR A 30 6.82 -4.43 -1.50
C TYR A 30 7.41 -3.88 -0.23
N SER A 31 6.56 -3.42 0.70
CA SER A 31 6.96 -2.98 2.03
C SER A 31 7.86 -4.00 2.73
N LEU A 32 7.47 -5.28 2.76
CA LEU A 32 8.27 -6.35 3.39
C LEU A 32 9.64 -6.51 2.75
N VAL A 33 9.74 -6.56 1.42
CA VAL A 33 11.04 -6.64 0.72
C VAL A 33 11.90 -5.41 1.03
N CYS A 34 11.32 -4.21 1.07
CA CYS A 34 12.08 -3.00 1.41
C CYS A 34 12.70 -3.07 2.81
N THR A 35 12.04 -3.72 3.78
CA THR A 35 12.62 -3.89 5.12
C THR A 35 13.86 -4.79 5.14
N THR A 36 14.02 -5.69 4.17
CA THR A 36 15.22 -6.54 4.08
C THR A 36 16.38 -5.81 3.41
N LEU A 37 16.09 -4.89 2.50
CA LEU A 37 17.08 -4.08 1.78
C LEU A 37 17.56 -2.86 2.58
N ALA A 38 16.69 -2.28 3.42
CA ALA A 38 17.00 -1.11 4.23
C ALA A 38 16.56 -1.32 5.69
N PRO A 39 17.41 -1.90 6.57
CA PRO A 39 17.02 -2.30 7.93
C PRO A 39 16.54 -1.16 8.86
N ASN A 40 16.90 0.09 8.55
CA ASN A 40 16.55 1.27 9.35
C ASN A 40 15.45 2.14 8.72
N VAL A 41 14.82 1.67 7.64
CA VAL A 41 13.77 2.41 6.96
C VAL A 41 12.48 2.44 7.78
N GLN A 42 11.73 3.53 7.70
CA GLN A 42 10.35 3.63 8.15
C GLN A 42 9.43 3.59 6.92
N ILE A 43 8.46 2.70 6.89
CA ILE A 43 7.57 2.52 5.74
C ILE A 43 6.15 2.91 6.14
N HIS A 44 5.51 3.80 5.40
CA HIS A 44 4.08 4.06 5.52
C HIS A 44 3.36 3.39 4.35
N ALA A 45 2.62 2.32 4.65
CA ALA A 45 2.00 1.43 3.67
C ALA A 45 0.50 1.73 3.56
N PHE A 46 0.09 2.43 2.51
CA PHE A 46 -1.29 2.87 2.31
C PHE A 46 -2.09 1.80 1.56
N GLU A 47 -3.10 1.25 2.22
CA GLU A 47 -4.05 0.33 1.60
C GLU A 47 -5.48 0.67 2.04
N PRO A 48 -6.32 1.24 1.15
CA PRO A 48 -7.65 1.71 1.52
C PRO A 48 -8.70 0.61 1.69
N LEU A 49 -8.54 -0.57 1.06
CA LEU A 49 -9.57 -1.60 1.07
C LEU A 49 -9.53 -2.39 2.39
N PRO A 50 -10.59 -2.38 3.22
CA PRO A 50 -10.54 -2.95 4.57
C PRO A 50 -10.11 -4.42 4.63
N ILE A 51 -10.59 -5.24 3.69
CA ILE A 51 -10.25 -6.68 3.63
C ILE A 51 -8.77 -6.88 3.26
N VAL A 52 -8.23 -6.06 2.36
CA VAL A 52 -6.83 -6.15 1.93
C VAL A 52 -5.91 -5.55 2.99
N PHE A 53 -6.32 -4.44 3.61
CA PHE A 53 -5.64 -3.81 4.73
C PHE A 53 -5.48 -4.76 5.93
N GLU A 54 -6.49 -5.58 6.21
CA GLU A 54 -6.38 -6.58 7.28
C GLU A 54 -5.33 -7.65 6.94
N LYS A 55 -5.24 -8.08 5.67
CA LYS A 55 -4.17 -8.99 5.21
C LYS A 55 -2.79 -8.34 5.30
N LEU A 56 -2.67 -7.06 4.96
CA LEU A 56 -1.45 -6.28 5.16
C LEU A 56 -1.01 -6.32 6.62
N ARG A 57 -1.93 -6.03 7.56
CA ARG A 57 -1.65 -6.07 8.99
C ARG A 57 -1.19 -7.46 9.45
N GLN A 58 -1.88 -8.50 9.03
CA GLN A 58 -1.51 -9.89 9.35
C GLN A 58 -0.13 -10.25 8.82
N ASN A 59 0.21 -9.82 7.60
CA ASN A 59 1.52 -10.04 7.02
C ASN A 59 2.62 -9.28 7.77
N ILE A 60 2.38 -8.03 8.16
CA ILE A 60 3.32 -7.25 8.99
C ILE A 60 3.57 -7.94 10.33
N GLU A 61 2.50 -8.40 11.00
CA GLU A 61 2.58 -9.09 12.28
C GLU A 61 3.34 -10.42 12.16
N TYR A 62 3.02 -11.23 11.14
CA TYR A 62 3.67 -12.51 10.88
C TYR A 62 5.19 -12.37 10.69
N HIS A 63 5.62 -11.34 9.95
CA HIS A 63 7.04 -11.07 9.71
C HIS A 63 7.71 -10.23 10.81
N LYS A 64 6.94 -9.77 11.81
CA LYS A 64 7.40 -8.93 12.92
C LYS A 64 8.08 -7.63 12.45
N SER A 65 7.59 -7.06 11.35
CA SER A 65 8.17 -5.88 10.71
C SER A 65 7.68 -4.60 11.39
N SER A 66 8.33 -4.20 12.49
CA SER A 66 7.98 -3.00 13.26
C SER A 66 8.25 -1.67 12.53
N SER A 67 9.03 -1.71 11.44
CA SER A 67 9.29 -0.56 10.57
C SER A 67 8.16 -0.22 9.61
N ILE A 68 7.14 -1.06 9.49
CA ILE A 68 6.02 -0.84 8.58
C ILE A 68 4.81 -0.33 9.38
N ASN A 69 4.38 0.89 9.07
CA ASN A 69 3.17 1.50 9.58
C ASN A 69 2.05 1.40 8.52
N PRO A 70 1.07 0.50 8.69
CA PRO A 70 -0.04 0.35 7.76
C PRO A 70 -1.05 1.50 7.93
N VAL A 71 -1.52 2.07 6.82
CA VAL A 71 -2.45 3.22 6.77
C VAL A 71 -3.71 2.87 5.98
N PRO A 72 -4.91 2.82 6.59
CA PRO A 72 -6.16 2.44 5.93
C PRO A 72 -6.78 3.63 5.20
N THR A 73 -6.06 4.19 4.22
CA THR A 73 -6.44 5.44 3.53
C THR A 73 -5.88 5.45 2.12
N ALA A 74 -6.68 5.89 1.15
CA ALA A 74 -6.22 6.19 -0.19
C ALA A 74 -5.66 7.62 -0.22
N LEU A 75 -4.53 7.81 -0.90
CA LEU A 75 -4.06 9.16 -1.19
C LEU A 75 -4.82 9.75 -2.37
N SER A 76 -5.18 11.01 -2.25
CA SER A 76 -5.98 11.77 -3.20
C SER A 76 -5.54 13.23 -3.24
N ASP A 77 -6.15 14.02 -4.13
CA ASP A 77 -6.00 15.48 -4.19
C ASP A 77 -6.87 16.21 -3.16
N ARG A 78 -7.70 15.47 -2.42
CA ARG A 78 -8.58 15.99 -1.37
C ARG A 78 -8.65 15.08 -0.14
N PHE A 79 -8.94 15.69 1.00
CA PHE A 79 -9.34 14.97 2.20
C PHE A 79 -10.81 14.56 2.12
N GLY A 80 -11.18 13.39 2.65
CA GLY A 80 -12.58 13.02 2.82
C GLY A 80 -12.86 11.53 2.75
N THR A 81 -13.93 11.17 2.06
CA THR A 81 -14.35 9.77 1.83
C THR A 81 -14.84 9.65 0.40
N ASP A 82 -14.56 8.52 -0.23
CA ASP A 82 -15.06 8.17 -1.55
C ASP A 82 -15.53 6.72 -1.56
N VAL A 83 -16.24 6.32 -2.62
CA VAL A 83 -16.73 4.96 -2.79
C VAL A 83 -15.96 4.29 -3.91
N PHE A 84 -15.23 3.24 -3.56
CA PHE A 84 -14.56 2.40 -4.54
C PHE A 84 -15.49 1.27 -4.96
N GLU A 85 -15.56 1.03 -6.25
CA GLU A 85 -16.17 -0.19 -6.79
C GLU A 85 -15.09 -1.27 -6.90
N VAL A 86 -15.21 -2.29 -6.06
CA VAL A 86 -14.24 -3.38 -5.95
C VAL A 86 -14.82 -4.61 -6.59
N ILE A 87 -14.09 -5.18 -7.55
CA ILE A 87 -14.48 -6.38 -8.24
C ILE A 87 -13.82 -7.58 -7.55
N PHE A 88 -14.64 -8.46 -6.97
CA PHE A 88 -14.18 -9.70 -6.37
C PHE A 88 -14.23 -10.84 -7.38
N GLY A 89 -13.15 -11.63 -7.43
CA GLY A 89 -13.01 -12.78 -8.34
C GLY A 89 -12.30 -12.47 -9.66
N GLY A 90 -12.02 -11.20 -9.96
CA GLY A 90 -11.09 -10.77 -11.00
C GLY A 90 -9.68 -10.50 -10.45
N THR A 91 -8.68 -10.35 -11.31
CA THR A 91 -7.41 -9.74 -10.91
C THR A 91 -7.71 -8.32 -10.37
N GLN A 92 -7.12 -7.93 -9.24
CA GLN A 92 -7.32 -6.58 -8.64
C GLN A 92 -6.74 -5.43 -9.50
N SER A 93 -6.43 -5.72 -10.77
CA SER A 93 -5.95 -4.81 -11.79
C SER A 93 -7.04 -4.73 -12.85
N SER A 94 -7.66 -3.56 -13.01
CA SER A 94 -8.80 -3.28 -13.90
C SER A 94 -8.50 -3.39 -15.41
N HIS A 95 -7.47 -4.15 -15.80
CA HIS A 95 -6.98 -4.24 -17.18
C HIS A 95 -7.57 -5.39 -18.02
N TYR A 96 -8.43 -6.24 -17.46
CA TYR A 96 -8.98 -7.40 -18.18
C TYR A 96 -10.52 -7.41 -18.13
N PRO A 97 -11.20 -6.71 -19.04
CA PRO A 97 -12.66 -6.60 -19.07
C PRO A 97 -13.37 -7.95 -19.23
N GLU A 98 -12.71 -8.92 -19.88
CA GLU A 98 -13.26 -10.25 -20.18
C GLU A 98 -13.47 -11.11 -18.93
N LEU A 99 -12.81 -10.79 -17.81
CA LEU A 99 -12.96 -11.49 -16.53
C LEU A 99 -14.11 -10.93 -15.67
N LEU A 100 -14.83 -9.89 -16.14
CA LEU A 100 -15.87 -9.20 -15.37
C LEU A 100 -17.23 -9.94 -15.40
N ASP A 101 -17.49 -10.77 -16.41
CA ASP A 101 -18.83 -11.38 -16.62
C ASP A 101 -19.26 -12.35 -15.51
N SER A 102 -18.34 -12.79 -14.65
CA SER A 102 -18.64 -13.63 -13.47
C SER A 102 -18.22 -13.00 -12.14
N ALA A 103 -17.73 -11.77 -12.17
CA ALA A 103 -17.19 -11.10 -11.01
C ALA A 103 -18.28 -10.27 -10.30
N SER A 104 -18.37 -10.43 -8.98
CA SER A 104 -19.26 -9.61 -8.16
C SER A 104 -18.57 -8.28 -7.83
N SER A 105 -19.23 -7.15 -8.06
CA SER A 105 -18.74 -5.85 -7.58
C SER A 105 -19.38 -5.47 -6.24
N GLU A 106 -18.59 -4.85 -5.36
CA GLU A 106 -19.06 -4.25 -4.11
C GLU A 106 -18.63 -2.78 -4.06
N LYS A 107 -19.48 -1.95 -3.46
CA LYS A 107 -19.17 -0.55 -3.19
C LYS A 107 -18.65 -0.41 -1.77
N ILE A 108 -17.40 -0.03 -1.64
CA ILE A 108 -16.72 0.12 -0.35
C ILE A 108 -16.37 1.59 -0.14
N ALA A 109 -16.85 2.16 0.97
CA ALA A 109 -16.44 3.50 1.38
C ALA A 109 -15.00 3.47 1.91
N VAL A 110 -14.15 4.35 1.37
CA VAL A 110 -12.74 4.45 1.73
C VAL A 110 -12.41 5.87 2.19
N LYS A 111 -11.50 5.97 3.17
CA LYS A 111 -10.98 7.27 3.61
C LYS A 111 -10.00 7.81 2.56
N LEU A 112 -10.09 9.10 2.30
CA LEU A 112 -9.15 9.85 1.47
C LEU A 112 -8.35 10.83 2.32
N ASP A 113 -7.07 10.96 2.00
CA ASP A 113 -6.20 12.00 2.54
C ASP A 113 -5.28 12.54 1.44
N THR A 114 -4.78 13.76 1.59
CA THR A 114 -3.70 14.24 0.72
C THR A 114 -2.35 13.79 1.26
N LEU A 115 -1.38 13.62 0.36
CA LEU A 115 -0.03 13.29 0.79
C LEU A 115 0.55 14.38 1.71
N ASP A 116 0.36 15.65 1.34
CA ASP A 116 0.85 16.80 2.10
C ASP A 116 0.28 16.81 3.53
N ASN A 117 -1.04 16.63 3.67
CA ASN A 117 -1.70 16.59 4.98
C ASN A 117 -1.22 15.41 5.82
N TYR A 118 -1.00 14.24 5.21
CA TYR A 118 -0.46 13.08 5.90
C TYR A 118 0.98 13.33 6.38
N ILE A 119 1.84 13.90 5.53
CA ILE A 119 3.24 14.21 5.87
C ILE A 119 3.31 15.22 7.02
N GLU A 120 2.54 16.30 6.94
CA GLU A 120 2.50 17.35 7.98
C GLU A 120 2.05 16.77 9.32
N ARG A 121 0.93 16.04 9.35
CA ARG A 121 0.37 15.42 10.56
C ARG A 121 1.33 14.43 11.22
N ASN A 122 2.08 13.67 10.43
CA ASN A 122 2.98 12.62 10.92
C ASN A 122 4.44 13.10 11.07
N GLN A 123 4.73 14.38 10.79
CA GLN A 123 6.06 14.97 10.89
C GLN A 123 7.13 14.20 10.08
N ILE A 124 6.75 13.68 8.91
CA ILE A 124 7.62 12.86 8.08
C ILE A 124 8.66 13.75 7.41
N ARG A 125 9.94 13.50 7.75
CA ARG A 125 11.07 14.18 7.12
C ARG A 125 11.38 13.51 5.79
N HIS A 126 11.23 14.25 4.71
CA HIS A 126 11.47 13.83 3.32
C HIS A 126 12.41 14.80 2.62
#